data_AF-A0A1B6C7P3-F1
#
_entry.id   AF-A0A1B6C7P3-F1
#
_cell.length_a   1.000
_cell.length_b   1.000
_cell.length_c   1.000
_cell.angle_alpha   90.00
_cell.angle_beta   90.00
_cell.angle_gamma   90.00
#
_symmetry.space_group_name_H-M   'P 1'
#
loop_
_entity.id
_entity.type
_entity.pdbx_description
1 polymer ?
#
loop_
_entity_poly.entity_id
_entity_poly.type
_entity_poly.pdbx_seq_one_letter_code
_entity_poly.pdbx_strand_id
1 'polypeptide(L)'
;MVDNKTNVQFVCQRCLQPLKLDQSLVNLGEHTIAELSMPIFSNPDVDLESQAASLDHIVPAYRFSESGNGSNGFTLVSGGDMKDTGGSLSHHMKVTASLFDMVSANSEVDHPLCEECTDMLLDLMDQQLRLSLDEWEDYSQFLKRLESEGSDEGLDVLTAELQSLKIEEERLKVELEALKEEEKAMERDMALQEKERERLEREENRYWKEYSRHRKDYMVNEDEMQSLDCQLAYAKSQLEKLKKN
;
A
#
# COMPACT_ATOMS: atom_id res chain seq x y z
N MET A 1 -50.50 8.39 -36.85
CA MET A 1 -49.40 8.98 -36.07
C MET A 1 -50.00 9.35 -34.73
N VAL A 2 -49.57 8.70 -33.66
CA VAL A 2 -50.11 8.93 -32.31
C VAL A 2 -49.25 10.03 -31.70
N ASP A 3 -49.85 11.19 -31.45
CA ASP A 3 -49.19 12.30 -30.76
C ASP A 3 -48.87 11.87 -29.32
N ASN A 4 -47.62 11.47 -29.08
CA ASN A 4 -47.11 11.23 -27.75
C ASN A 4 -46.95 12.58 -27.03
N LYS A 5 -48.02 13.02 -26.36
CA LYS A 5 -47.96 14.14 -25.42
C LYS A 5 -47.03 13.75 -24.26
N THR A 6 -45.80 14.23 -24.28
CA THR A 6 -44.90 14.18 -23.12
C THR A 6 -45.39 15.19 -22.08
N ASN A 7 -46.04 14.70 -21.03
CA ASN A 7 -46.33 15.51 -19.85
C ASN A 7 -45.02 15.73 -19.08
N VAL A 8 -44.53 16.97 -19.08
CA VAL A 8 -43.41 17.36 -18.21
C VAL A 8 -44.00 17.62 -16.82
N GLN A 9 -43.79 16.70 -15.89
CA GLN A 9 -44.22 16.84 -14.51
C GLN A 9 -42.98 17.05 -13.65
N PHE A 10 -42.89 18.23 -13.03
CA PHE A 10 -41.81 18.54 -12.10
C PHE A 10 -42.04 17.79 -10.79
N VAL A 11 -41.10 16.91 -10.43
CA VAL A 11 -41.21 16.02 -9.27
C VAL A 11 -40.07 16.23 -8.29
N CYS A 12 -40.35 15.97 -7.02
CA CYS A 12 -39.33 15.92 -5.99
C CYS A 12 -38.35 14.77 -6.28
N GLN A 13 -37.04 15.03 -6.19
CA GLN A 13 -36.02 14.00 -6.43
C GLN A 13 -36.15 12.79 -5.49
N ARG A 14 -36.58 13.01 -4.24
CA ARG A 14 -36.63 11.97 -3.21
C ARG A 14 -37.94 11.18 -3.24
N CYS A 15 -39.07 11.85 -3.19
CA CYS A 15 -40.39 11.20 -3.06
C CYS A 15 -41.15 11.05 -4.39
N LEU A 16 -40.61 11.60 -5.49
CA LEU A 16 -41.19 11.60 -6.83
C LEU A 16 -42.62 12.18 -6.90
N GLN A 17 -43.04 12.92 -5.87
CA GLN A 17 -44.32 13.61 -5.85
C GLN A 17 -44.23 14.90 -6.67
N PRO A 18 -45.33 15.29 -7.34
CA PRO A 18 -45.36 16.54 -8.09
C PRO A 18 -45.18 17.74 -7.17
N LEU A 19 -44.22 18.58 -7.52
CA LEU A 19 -43.95 19.82 -6.82
C LEU A 19 -44.99 20.87 -7.21
N LYS A 20 -45.56 21.52 -6.20
CA LYS A 20 -46.41 22.69 -6.38
C LYS A 20 -45.61 23.89 -5.93
N LEU A 21 -45.47 24.87 -6.81
CA LEU A 21 -44.94 26.16 -6.42
C LEU A 21 -45.98 26.89 -5.56
N ASP A 22 -45.49 27.61 -4.56
CA ASP A 22 -46.33 28.53 -3.81
C ASP A 22 -46.81 29.68 -4.71
N GLN A 23 -48.01 30.22 -4.41
CA GLN A 23 -48.61 31.30 -5.22
C GLN A 23 -47.75 32.57 -5.25
N SER A 24 -46.89 32.79 -4.24
CA SER A 24 -45.94 33.89 -4.20
C SER A 24 -44.90 33.83 -5.33
N LEU A 25 -44.54 32.65 -5.83
CA LEU A 25 -43.55 32.45 -6.88
C LEU A 25 -44.11 32.65 -8.30
N VAL A 26 -45.43 32.80 -8.43
CA VAL A 26 -46.09 32.97 -9.74
C VAL A 26 -45.88 34.39 -10.29
N ASN A 27 -45.67 35.38 -9.42
CA ASN A 27 -45.48 36.78 -9.78
C ASN A 27 -44.11 37.29 -9.29
N LEU A 28 -43.04 36.69 -9.80
CA LEU A 28 -41.68 37.15 -9.51
C LEU A 28 -41.36 38.42 -10.29
N GLY A 29 -40.79 39.41 -9.61
CA GLY A 29 -40.24 40.60 -10.25
C GLY A 29 -38.97 40.27 -11.05
N GLU A 30 -38.71 41.03 -12.11
CA GLU A 30 -37.53 40.86 -12.98
C GLU A 30 -36.22 40.88 -12.19
N HIS A 31 -36.12 41.72 -11.15
CA HIS A 31 -34.98 41.78 -10.24
C HIS A 31 -34.78 40.49 -9.44
N THR A 32 -35.85 39.89 -8.94
CA THR A 32 -35.79 38.64 -8.15
C THR A 32 -35.36 37.46 -9.02
N ILE A 33 -35.81 37.42 -10.27
CA ILE A 33 -35.39 36.40 -11.24
C ILE A 33 -33.90 36.54 -11.57
N ALA A 34 -33.41 37.77 -11.71
CA ALA A 34 -31.99 38.04 -11.94
C ALA A 34 -31.12 37.59 -10.74
N GLU A 35 -31.57 37.82 -9.50
CA GLU A 35 -30.85 37.38 -8.30
C GLU A 35 -30.80 35.85 -8.19
N LEU A 36 -31.91 35.16 -8.44
CA LEU A 36 -31.96 33.70 -8.43
C LEU A 36 -31.12 33.06 -9.54
N SER A 37 -30.87 33.80 -10.62
CA SER A 37 -30.03 33.35 -11.73
C SER A 37 -28.53 33.48 -11.44
N MET A 38 -28.14 34.12 -10.33
CA MET A 38 -26.75 34.16 -9.92
C MET A 38 -26.27 32.76 -9.48
N PRO A 39 -25.01 32.39 -9.78
CA PRO A 39 -24.43 31.13 -9.32
C PRO A 39 -24.48 31.03 -7.79
N ILE A 40 -25.02 29.91 -7.28
CA ILE A 40 -25.10 29.63 -5.82
C ILE A 40 -23.69 29.37 -5.25
N PHE A 41 -22.75 28.94 -6.10
CA PHE A 41 -21.35 28.77 -5.77
C PHE A 41 -20.53 29.95 -6.32
N SER A 42 -20.09 30.85 -5.42
CA SER A 42 -18.86 31.60 -5.69
C SER A 42 -17.71 30.62 -5.50
N ASN A 43 -17.20 30.03 -6.57
CA ASN A 43 -15.91 29.34 -6.49
C ASN A 43 -14.84 30.38 -6.12
N PRO A 44 -14.19 30.29 -4.94
CA PRO A 44 -12.96 31.02 -4.73
C PRO A 44 -11.88 30.30 -5.55
N ASP A 45 -11.33 31.00 -6.55
CA ASP A 45 -10.12 30.66 -7.30
C ASP A 45 -10.12 29.30 -8.04
N VAL A 46 -10.56 29.29 -9.30
CA VAL A 46 -10.23 28.21 -10.24
C VAL A 46 -9.38 28.77 -11.37
N ASP A 47 -8.14 28.28 -11.41
CA ASP A 47 -7.07 28.63 -12.35
C ASP A 47 -7.52 28.48 -13.81
N LEU A 48 -7.47 29.61 -14.54
CA LEU A 48 -8.08 29.84 -15.85
C LEU A 48 -7.40 29.05 -17.00
N GLU A 49 -6.28 28.38 -16.71
CA GLU A 49 -5.46 27.70 -17.73
C GLU A 49 -5.86 26.22 -17.96
N SER A 50 -6.65 25.63 -17.07
CA SER A 50 -7.00 24.20 -17.11
C SER A 50 -8.24 23.83 -17.97
N GLN A 51 -9.07 24.81 -18.36
CA GLN A 51 -10.36 24.56 -19.04
C GLN A 51 -10.36 24.83 -20.56
N ALA A 52 -9.26 25.29 -21.14
CA ALA A 52 -9.19 25.50 -22.59
C ALA A 52 -9.33 24.20 -23.41
N ALA A 53 -9.15 23.03 -22.78
CA ALA A 53 -9.20 21.72 -23.44
C ALA A 53 -10.55 20.99 -23.31
N SER A 54 -11.54 21.50 -22.55
CA SER A 54 -12.84 20.84 -22.37
C SER A 54 -14.03 21.63 -22.93
N LEU A 55 -13.79 22.53 -23.87
CA LEU A 55 -14.83 23.35 -24.52
C LEU A 55 -15.67 22.59 -25.57
N ASP A 56 -15.29 21.37 -25.94
CA ASP A 56 -15.97 20.61 -27.01
C ASP A 56 -17.11 19.69 -26.52
N HIS A 57 -17.45 19.67 -25.23
CA HIS A 57 -18.52 18.78 -24.70
C HIS A 57 -19.52 19.43 -23.72
N ILE A 58 -19.55 20.76 -23.62
CA ILE A 58 -20.61 21.43 -22.88
C ILE A 58 -21.81 21.55 -23.81
N VAL A 59 -22.78 20.64 -23.67
CA VAL A 59 -24.14 20.82 -24.20
C VAL A 59 -24.87 21.69 -23.18
N PRO A 60 -25.19 22.96 -23.48
CA PRO A 60 -25.94 23.79 -22.56
C PRO A 60 -27.30 23.14 -22.28
N ALA A 61 -27.74 23.12 -21.02
CA ALA A 61 -29.09 22.69 -20.68
C ALA A 61 -30.11 23.50 -21.49
N TYR A 62 -31.10 22.83 -22.07
CA TYR A 62 -32.14 23.46 -22.87
C TYR A 62 -32.90 24.48 -22.02
N ARG A 63 -32.69 25.78 -22.28
CA ARG A 63 -33.40 26.87 -21.60
C ARG A 63 -34.63 27.25 -22.39
N PHE A 64 -35.80 27.16 -21.79
CA PHE A 64 -37.07 27.52 -22.43
C PHE A 64 -37.15 29.01 -22.87
N SER A 65 -36.27 29.88 -22.36
CA SER A 65 -36.23 31.32 -22.60
C SER A 65 -35.24 31.77 -23.68
N GLU A 66 -34.33 30.91 -24.15
CA GLU A 66 -33.38 31.25 -25.23
C GLU A 66 -33.98 30.91 -26.62
N SER A 67 -34.97 31.69 -27.02
CA SER A 67 -35.36 31.82 -28.44
C SER A 67 -35.22 33.28 -28.87
N GLY A 68 -34.00 33.79 -28.75
CA GLY A 68 -33.54 34.99 -29.43
C GLY A 68 -32.63 34.60 -30.59
N ASN A 69 -33.19 34.54 -31.80
CA ASN A 69 -32.50 34.45 -33.09
C ASN A 69 -31.75 33.14 -33.41
N GLY A 70 -32.45 32.15 -33.99
CA GLY A 70 -31.79 31.00 -34.64
C GLY A 70 -32.76 29.95 -35.17
N SER A 71 -33.38 30.23 -36.32
CA SER A 71 -34.06 29.38 -37.33
C SER A 71 -34.75 28.03 -37.02
N ASN A 72 -34.87 27.51 -35.80
CA ASN A 72 -35.58 26.25 -35.48
C ASN A 72 -36.55 26.42 -34.30
N GLY A 73 -37.32 27.51 -34.30
CA GLY A 73 -38.28 27.82 -33.24
C GLY A 73 -39.51 26.91 -33.27
N PHE A 74 -39.68 26.08 -32.25
CA PHE A 74 -40.97 25.46 -31.94
C PHE A 74 -41.95 26.57 -31.54
N THR A 75 -42.71 27.04 -32.52
CA THR A 75 -43.77 28.02 -32.30
C THR A 75 -44.99 27.26 -31.79
N LEU A 76 -45.34 27.43 -30.51
CA LEU A 76 -46.56 26.82 -29.96
C LEU A 76 -47.77 27.56 -30.55
N VAL A 77 -48.24 27.12 -31.71
CA VAL A 77 -49.50 27.55 -32.31
C VAL A 77 -50.61 26.84 -31.55
N SER A 78 -51.18 27.51 -30.54
CA SER A 78 -52.48 27.13 -30.00
C SER A 78 -53.54 27.52 -31.04
N GLY A 79 -53.93 26.56 -31.87
CA GLY A 79 -55.04 26.74 -32.80
C GLY A 79 -56.37 26.87 -32.04
N GLY A 80 -57.07 27.98 -32.26
CA GLY A 80 -58.52 28.10 -32.04
C GLY A 80 -58.94 29.03 -30.90
N ASP A 81 -59.54 30.15 -31.28
CA ASP A 81 -60.24 31.14 -30.45
C ASP A 81 -61.19 30.54 -29.39
N MET A 82 -60.98 30.90 -28.12
CA MET A 82 -62.05 31.17 -27.13
C MET A 82 -61.51 31.93 -25.90
N LYS A 83 -62.05 33.15 -25.70
CA LYS A 83 -62.17 33.95 -24.46
C LYS A 83 -61.31 33.60 -23.22
N ASP A 84 -60.31 34.45 -23.00
CA ASP A 84 -60.05 35.24 -21.77
C ASP A 84 -59.99 34.56 -20.38
N THR A 85 -59.55 33.30 -20.31
CA THR A 85 -59.18 32.63 -19.04
C THR A 85 -57.86 31.84 -19.13
N GLY A 86 -57.24 31.75 -20.31
CA GLY A 86 -56.06 30.91 -20.58
C GLY A 86 -54.68 31.55 -20.36
N GLY A 87 -54.61 32.86 -20.06
CA GLY A 87 -53.33 33.56 -19.86
C GLY A 87 -52.61 33.18 -18.57
N SER A 88 -53.36 32.93 -17.49
CA SER A 88 -52.82 32.61 -16.16
C SER A 88 -52.15 31.22 -16.11
N LEU A 89 -52.73 30.21 -16.76
CA LEU A 89 -52.16 28.85 -16.78
C LEU A 89 -50.89 28.79 -17.65
N SER A 90 -50.89 29.45 -18.81
CA SER A 90 -49.72 29.53 -19.69
C SER A 90 -48.56 30.28 -19.02
N HIS A 91 -48.85 31.38 -18.32
CA HIS A 91 -47.87 32.10 -17.52
C HIS A 91 -47.31 31.23 -16.38
N HIS A 92 -48.19 30.55 -15.64
CA HIS A 92 -47.79 29.66 -14.55
C HIS A 92 -46.89 28.51 -15.05
N MET A 93 -47.19 27.92 -16.21
CA MET A 93 -46.36 26.87 -16.82
C MET A 93 -44.98 27.39 -17.29
N LYS A 94 -44.90 28.65 -17.74
CA LYS A 94 -43.61 29.28 -18.12
C LYS A 94 -42.75 29.63 -16.91
N VAL A 95 -43.37 30.21 -15.87
CA VAL A 95 -42.68 30.59 -14.63
C VAL A 95 -42.15 29.35 -13.91
N THR A 96 -42.97 28.29 -13.83
CA THR A 96 -42.53 26.99 -13.29
C THR A 96 -41.33 26.46 -14.08
N ALA A 97 -41.43 26.30 -15.40
CA ALA A 97 -40.31 25.80 -16.21
C ALA A 97 -39.02 26.62 -16.04
N SER A 98 -39.12 27.96 -16.04
CA SER A 98 -37.95 28.83 -15.88
C SER A 98 -37.29 28.72 -14.50
N LEU A 99 -38.07 28.52 -13.43
CA LEU A 99 -37.54 28.33 -12.07
C LEU A 99 -36.83 26.97 -11.94
N PHE A 100 -37.40 25.91 -12.51
CA PHE A 100 -36.78 24.58 -12.49
C PHE A 100 -35.48 24.55 -13.30
N ASP A 101 -35.47 25.17 -14.48
CA ASP A 101 -34.25 25.31 -15.30
C ASP A 101 -33.16 26.10 -14.54
N MET A 102 -33.54 27.14 -13.80
CA MET A 102 -32.61 27.96 -13.03
C MET A 102 -32.01 27.23 -11.83
N VAL A 103 -32.83 26.50 -11.07
CA VAL A 103 -32.39 25.71 -9.92
C VAL A 103 -31.50 24.54 -10.37
N SER A 104 -31.85 23.90 -11.49
CA SER A 104 -31.06 22.80 -12.07
C SER A 104 -29.76 23.31 -12.72
N ALA A 105 -29.73 24.52 -13.27
CA ALA A 105 -28.51 25.07 -13.86
C ALA A 105 -27.52 25.63 -12.82
N ASN A 106 -28.02 26.09 -11.66
CA ASN A 106 -27.20 26.72 -10.62
C ASN A 106 -26.77 25.77 -9.50
N SER A 107 -27.22 24.51 -9.53
CA SER A 107 -26.84 23.47 -8.56
C SER A 107 -26.50 22.17 -9.27
N GLU A 108 -25.61 21.35 -8.70
CA GLU A 108 -25.32 19.98 -9.20
C GLU A 108 -26.47 18.99 -8.92
N VAL A 109 -27.63 19.48 -8.50
CA VAL A 109 -28.78 18.68 -8.11
C VAL A 109 -29.81 18.72 -9.24
N ASP A 110 -29.94 17.59 -9.95
CA ASP A 110 -30.77 17.46 -11.15
C ASP A 110 -32.24 17.85 -10.94
N HIS A 111 -32.80 17.66 -9.73
CA HIS A 111 -34.21 17.94 -9.41
C HIS A 111 -34.36 18.46 -7.97
N PRO A 112 -35.16 19.50 -7.72
CA PRO A 112 -35.35 20.03 -6.38
C PRO A 112 -36.10 19.06 -5.45
N LEU A 113 -35.91 19.24 -4.15
CA LEU A 113 -36.63 18.52 -3.10
C LEU A 113 -37.91 19.27 -2.70
N CYS A 114 -38.94 18.54 -2.28
CA CYS A 114 -40.10 19.14 -1.61
C CYS A 114 -39.73 19.54 -0.18
N GLU A 115 -40.53 20.43 0.42
CA GLU A 115 -40.39 20.90 1.81
C GLU A 115 -40.13 19.74 2.79
N GLU A 116 -41.03 18.74 2.82
CA GLU A 116 -40.91 17.58 3.71
C GLU A 116 -39.61 16.77 3.51
N CYS A 117 -39.11 16.68 2.27
CA CYS A 117 -37.87 15.95 1.99
C CYS A 117 -36.63 16.77 2.33
N THR A 118 -36.72 18.10 2.29
CA THR A 118 -35.65 19.01 2.72
C THR A 118 -35.54 19.02 4.23
N ASP A 119 -36.66 19.11 4.96
CA ASP A 119 -36.67 19.06 6.43
C ASP A 119 -36.04 17.75 6.94
N MET A 120 -36.43 16.63 6.34
CA MET A 120 -35.88 15.31 6.68
C MET A 120 -34.38 15.20 6.38
N LEU A 121 -33.89 15.89 5.34
CA LEU A 121 -32.46 15.95 5.02
C LEU A 121 -31.71 16.82 6.04
N LEU A 122 -32.27 17.96 6.43
CA LEU A 122 -31.70 18.83 7.47
C LEU A 122 -31.59 18.10 8.81
N ASP A 123 -32.65 17.39 9.22
CA ASP A 123 -32.63 16.55 10.43
C ASP A 123 -31.53 15.48 10.38
N LEU A 124 -31.31 14.86 9.22
CA LEU A 124 -30.25 13.87 9.03
C LEU A 124 -28.86 14.51 9.14
N MET A 125 -28.66 15.68 8.54
CA MET A 125 -27.39 16.42 8.62
C MET A 125 -27.09 16.86 10.07
N ASP A 126 -28.11 17.33 10.80
CA ASP A 126 -27.97 17.70 12.21
C ASP A 126 -27.62 16.51 13.09
N GLN A 127 -28.20 15.33 12.82
CA GLN A 127 -27.82 14.09 13.50
C GLN A 127 -26.38 13.69 13.21
N GLN A 128 -25.94 13.74 11.94
CA GLN A 128 -24.56 13.44 11.56
C GLN A 128 -23.56 14.42 12.20
N LEU A 129 -23.92 15.70 12.28
CA LEU A 129 -23.10 16.71 12.93
C LEU A 129 -22.96 16.44 14.43
N ARG A 130 -24.05 16.08 15.11
CA ARG A 130 -24.02 15.72 16.54
C ARG A 130 -23.12 14.51 16.81
N LEU A 131 -23.28 13.44 16.02
CA LEU A 131 -22.43 12.24 16.16
C LEU A 131 -20.94 12.59 15.98
N SER A 132 -20.61 13.42 14.98
CA SER A 132 -19.23 13.84 14.74
C SER A 132 -18.65 14.69 15.87
N LEU A 133 -19.48 15.55 16.49
CA LEU A 133 -19.08 16.36 17.64
C LEU A 133 -18.85 15.50 18.88
N ASP A 134 -19.72 14.53 19.14
CA ASP A 134 -19.59 13.59 20.25
C ASP A 134 -18.31 12.74 20.08
N GLU A 135 -18.06 12.22 18.87
CA GLU A 135 -16.81 11.50 18.56
C GLU A 135 -15.57 12.38 18.76
N TRP A 136 -15.62 13.64 18.31
CA TRP A 136 -14.53 14.58 18.52
C TRP A 136 -14.27 14.86 20.01
N GLU A 137 -15.33 14.98 20.82
CA GLU A 137 -15.22 15.15 22.26
C GLU A 137 -14.57 13.93 22.92
N ASP A 138 -14.96 12.71 22.53
CA ASP A 138 -14.36 11.46 22.99
C ASP A 138 -12.86 11.39 22.65
N TYR A 139 -12.49 11.70 21.40
CA TYR A 139 -11.08 11.75 20.99
C TYR A 139 -10.30 12.82 21.77
N SER A 140 -10.88 14.00 21.99
CA SER A 140 -10.26 15.07 22.78
C SER A 140 -10.02 14.64 24.23
N GLN A 141 -11.00 13.96 24.84
CA GLN A 141 -10.85 13.43 26.19
C GLN A 141 -9.79 12.33 26.26
N PHE A 142 -9.74 11.42 25.28
CA PHE A 142 -8.73 10.36 25.23
C PHE A 142 -7.32 10.93 25.06
N LEU A 143 -7.15 11.94 24.20
CA LEU A 143 -5.88 12.63 24.03
C LEU A 143 -5.42 13.28 25.34
N LYS A 144 -6.32 14.01 26.03
CA LYS A 144 -6.00 14.61 27.33
C LYS A 144 -5.64 13.57 28.39
N ARG A 145 -6.31 12.41 28.40
CA ARG A 145 -5.94 11.30 29.29
C ARG A 145 -4.55 10.79 28.97
N LEU A 146 -4.23 10.52 27.71
CA LEU A 146 -2.89 10.10 27.28
C LEU A 146 -1.81 11.14 27.61
N GLU A 147 -2.10 12.43 27.47
CA GLU A 147 -1.17 13.50 27.85
C GLU A 147 -0.97 13.56 29.38
N SER A 148 -2.01 13.29 30.17
CA SER A 148 -1.93 13.24 31.63
C SER A 148 -1.28 11.96 32.18
N GLU A 149 -1.54 10.81 31.53
CA GLU A 149 -0.95 9.51 31.86
C GLU A 149 0.48 9.39 31.31
N GLY A 150 0.78 10.09 30.22
CA GLY A 150 2.12 10.26 29.65
C GLY A 150 3.01 11.22 30.44
N SER A 151 2.70 11.48 31.71
CA SER A 151 3.55 12.23 32.63
C SER A 151 4.74 11.34 33.05
N ASP A 152 5.87 11.49 32.36
CA ASP A 152 7.29 11.36 32.76
C ASP A 152 7.80 10.21 33.67
N GLU A 153 7.01 9.60 34.54
CA GLU A 153 7.44 8.71 35.62
C GLU A 153 8.06 7.40 35.10
N GLY A 154 7.84 7.04 33.84
CA GLY A 154 8.43 5.87 33.19
C GLY A 154 9.56 6.18 32.18
N LEU A 155 9.65 7.40 31.66
CA LEU A 155 10.61 7.74 30.60
C LEU A 155 12.04 7.80 31.13
N ASP A 156 12.25 8.36 32.31
CA ASP A 156 13.57 8.42 32.94
C ASP A 156 14.11 7.02 33.30
N VAL A 157 13.23 6.13 33.78
CA VAL A 157 13.59 4.74 34.06
C VAL A 157 13.95 4.00 32.77
N LEU A 158 13.12 4.14 31.74
CA LEU A 158 13.33 3.48 30.46
C LEU A 158 14.57 4.01 29.73
N THR A 159 14.86 5.30 29.84
CA THR A 159 16.09 5.89 29.27
C THR A 159 17.34 5.45 30.03
N ALA A 160 17.27 5.33 31.36
CA ALA A 160 18.37 4.77 32.16
C ALA A 160 18.62 3.29 31.84
N GLU A 161 17.56 2.49 31.66
CA GLU A 161 17.65 1.09 31.23
C GLU A 161 18.24 0.97 29.82
N LEU A 162 17.80 1.84 28.90
CA LEU A 162 18.35 1.87 27.54
C LEU A 162 19.85 2.22 27.55
N GLN A 163 20.27 3.15 28.40
CA GLN A 163 21.69 3.48 28.57
C GLN A 163 22.49 2.30 29.16
N SER A 164 21.97 1.61 30.17
CA SER A 164 22.66 0.47 30.77
C SER A 164 22.81 -0.69 29.78
N LEU A 165 21.75 -0.97 28.99
CA LEU A 165 21.78 -1.97 27.93
C LEU A 165 22.78 -1.64 26.83
N LYS A 166 22.91 -0.35 26.45
CA LYS A 166 23.92 0.08 25.46
C LYS A 166 25.35 -0.13 25.95
N ILE A 167 25.62 0.12 27.23
CA ILE A 167 26.95 -0.12 27.82
C ILE A 167 27.26 -1.62 27.81
N GLU A 168 26.28 -2.44 28.18
CA GLU A 168 26.42 -3.89 28.17
C GLU A 168 26.63 -4.45 26.75
N GLU A 169 25.88 -3.94 25.76
CA GLU A 169 26.05 -4.29 24.35
C GLU A 169 27.47 -4.00 23.87
N GLU A 170 28.01 -2.82 24.19
CA GLU A 170 29.36 -2.43 23.79
C GLU A 170 30.43 -3.32 24.46
N ARG A 171 30.24 -3.65 25.75
CA ARG A 171 31.12 -4.58 26.46
C ARG A 171 31.15 -5.96 25.78
N LEU A 172 29.97 -6.49 25.45
CA LEU A 172 29.85 -7.79 24.78
C LEU A 172 30.45 -7.77 23.37
N LYS A 173 30.34 -6.65 22.63
CA LYS A 173 31.00 -6.49 21.32
C LYS A 173 32.52 -6.60 21.44
N VAL A 174 33.11 -5.92 22.42
CA VAL A 174 34.57 -5.97 22.64
C VAL A 174 35.02 -7.39 23.01
N GLU A 175 34.28 -8.08 23.88
CA GLU A 175 34.58 -9.48 24.24
C GLU A 175 34.49 -10.41 23.02
N LEU A 176 33.46 -10.23 22.18
CA LEU A 176 33.27 -11.02 20.97
C LEU A 176 34.39 -10.77 19.94
N GLU A 177 34.84 -9.52 19.79
CA GLU A 177 35.99 -9.18 18.95
C GLU A 177 37.29 -9.83 19.44
N ALA A 178 37.54 -9.82 20.75
CA ALA A 178 38.70 -10.50 21.35
C ALA A 178 38.66 -12.01 21.08
N LEU A 179 37.51 -12.66 21.30
CA LEU A 179 37.34 -14.09 21.02
C LEU A 179 37.54 -14.43 19.54
N LYS A 180 37.10 -13.58 18.62
CA LYS A 180 37.35 -13.75 17.18
C LYS A 180 38.83 -13.65 16.82
N GLU A 181 39.57 -12.76 17.48
CA GLU A 181 41.01 -12.63 17.28
C GLU A 181 41.74 -13.91 17.76
N GLU A 182 41.33 -14.43 18.91
CA GLU A 182 41.83 -15.69 19.48
C GLU A 182 41.50 -16.90 18.60
N GLU A 183 40.26 -17.00 18.10
CA GLU A 183 39.84 -18.04 17.16
C GLU A 183 40.72 -18.05 15.91
N LYS A 184 40.92 -16.89 15.29
CA LYS A 184 41.82 -16.76 14.12
C LYS A 184 43.26 -17.14 14.45
N ALA A 185 43.72 -16.88 15.67
CA ALA A 185 45.06 -17.29 16.10
C ALA A 185 45.16 -18.81 16.22
N MET A 186 44.17 -19.44 16.86
CA MET A 186 44.08 -20.90 16.98
C MET A 186 43.97 -21.58 15.62
N GLU A 187 43.18 -21.04 14.68
CA GLU A 187 43.08 -21.57 13.31
C GLU A 187 44.43 -21.53 12.58
N ARG A 188 45.19 -20.44 12.72
CA ARG A 188 46.54 -20.32 12.15
C ARG A 188 47.49 -21.37 12.73
N ASP A 189 47.44 -21.58 14.05
CA ASP A 189 48.26 -22.57 14.73
C ASP A 189 47.89 -23.99 14.32
N MET A 190 46.58 -24.30 14.24
CA MET A 190 46.10 -25.59 13.74
C MET A 190 46.57 -25.84 12.30
N ALA A 191 46.49 -24.85 11.41
CA ALA A 191 46.95 -24.98 10.04
C ALA A 191 48.47 -25.21 9.94
N LEU A 192 49.26 -24.65 10.86
CA LEU A 192 50.70 -24.91 10.94
C LEU A 192 50.97 -26.35 11.42
N GLN A 193 50.27 -26.79 12.47
CA GLN A 193 50.42 -28.15 13.01
C GLN A 193 49.98 -29.21 12.01
N GLU A 194 48.94 -28.95 11.22
CA GLU A 194 48.50 -29.80 10.12
C GLU A 194 49.63 -30.04 9.10
N LYS A 195 50.29 -28.96 8.65
CA LYS A 195 51.41 -29.04 7.70
C LYS A 195 52.60 -29.80 8.28
N GLU A 196 52.92 -29.58 9.55
CA GLU A 196 53.98 -30.33 10.23
C GLU A 196 53.61 -31.81 10.36
N ARG A 197 52.34 -32.14 10.64
CA ARG A 197 51.87 -33.53 10.67
C ARG A 197 52.03 -34.20 9.31
N GLU A 198 51.61 -33.55 8.22
CA GLU A 198 51.79 -34.08 6.87
C GLU A 198 53.27 -34.25 6.50
N ARG A 199 54.14 -33.35 6.98
CA ARG A 199 55.59 -33.46 6.80
C ARG A 199 56.13 -34.70 7.50
N LEU A 200 55.76 -34.89 8.77
CA LEU A 200 56.18 -36.04 9.57
C LEU A 200 55.65 -37.36 8.98
N GLU A 201 54.40 -37.41 8.51
CA GLU A 201 53.84 -38.60 7.88
C GLU A 201 54.58 -38.99 6.59
N ARG A 202 55.02 -38.00 5.79
CA ARG A 202 55.86 -38.25 4.62
C ARG A 202 57.23 -38.81 5.00
N GLU A 203 57.83 -38.27 6.06
CA GLU A 203 59.12 -38.76 6.59
C GLU A 203 58.98 -40.18 7.15
N GLU A 204 57.94 -40.45 7.94
CA GLU A 204 57.62 -41.78 8.48
C GLU A 204 57.44 -42.80 7.34
N ASN A 205 56.66 -42.46 6.31
CA ASN A 205 56.49 -43.33 5.15
C ASN A 205 57.81 -43.62 4.42
N ARG A 206 58.73 -42.65 4.36
CA ARG A 206 60.08 -42.86 3.80
C ARG A 206 60.86 -43.85 4.66
N TYR A 207 60.91 -43.62 5.98
CA TYR A 207 61.57 -44.53 6.91
C TYR A 207 60.97 -45.94 6.86
N TRP A 208 59.66 -46.05 6.65
CA TRP A 208 58.99 -47.34 6.59
C TRP A 208 59.34 -48.14 5.34
N LYS A 209 59.55 -47.46 4.21
CA LYS A 209 60.08 -48.08 2.98
C LYS A 209 61.53 -48.54 3.18
N GLU A 210 62.36 -47.73 3.82
CA GLU A 210 63.75 -48.08 4.12
C GLU A 210 63.84 -49.27 5.08
N TYR A 211 63.07 -49.25 6.16
CA TYR A 211 62.96 -50.37 7.10
C TYR A 211 62.51 -51.65 6.39
N SER A 212 61.47 -51.56 5.56
CA SER A 212 60.97 -52.71 4.80
C SER A 212 62.01 -53.27 3.82
N ARG A 213 62.86 -52.41 3.25
CA ARG A 213 63.99 -52.84 2.41
C ARG A 213 65.02 -53.59 3.24
N HIS A 214 65.50 -52.98 4.32
CA HIS A 214 66.48 -53.61 5.21
C HIS A 214 65.98 -54.93 5.80
N ARG A 215 64.69 -55.01 6.13
CA ARG A 215 64.04 -56.25 6.58
C ARG A 215 64.11 -57.35 5.52
N LYS A 216 63.86 -57.03 4.25
CA LYS A 216 63.99 -57.99 3.14
C LYS A 216 65.42 -58.44 2.94
N ASP A 217 66.36 -57.50 2.93
CA ASP A 217 67.79 -57.80 2.76
C ASP A 217 68.28 -58.70 3.90
N TYR A 218 67.83 -58.44 5.13
CA TYR A 218 68.11 -59.29 6.30
C TYR A 218 67.58 -60.72 6.10
N MET A 219 66.35 -60.89 5.63
CA MET A 219 65.77 -62.22 5.39
C MET A 219 66.53 -62.97 4.28
N VAL A 220 66.91 -62.30 3.20
CA VAL A 220 67.72 -62.91 2.12
C VAL A 220 69.07 -63.37 2.65
N ASN A 221 69.75 -62.53 3.43
CA ASN A 221 71.03 -62.90 4.05
C ASN A 221 70.87 -64.07 5.03
N GLU A 222 69.76 -64.13 5.78
CA GLU A 222 69.45 -65.24 6.68
C GLU A 222 69.25 -66.55 5.91
N ASP A 223 68.50 -66.53 4.80
CA ASP A 223 68.31 -67.69 3.92
C ASP A 223 69.63 -68.15 3.29
N GLU A 224 70.48 -67.22 2.85
CA GLU A 224 71.83 -67.52 2.33
C GLU A 224 72.71 -68.17 3.40
N MET A 225 72.71 -67.65 4.62
CA MET A 225 73.43 -68.24 5.76
C MET A 225 72.97 -69.67 6.03
N GLN A 226 71.66 -69.92 6.06
CA GLN A 226 71.10 -71.27 6.26
C GLN A 226 71.50 -72.23 5.12
N SER A 227 71.51 -71.75 3.88
CA SER A 227 71.98 -72.53 2.72
C SER A 227 73.45 -72.90 2.83
N LEU A 228 74.31 -71.94 3.20
CA LEU A 228 75.74 -72.18 3.42
C LEU A 228 75.97 -73.17 4.56
N ASP A 229 75.20 -73.07 5.66
CA ASP A 229 75.28 -74.02 6.78
C ASP A 229 74.92 -75.45 6.34
N CYS A 230 73.90 -75.60 5.49
CA CYS A 230 73.54 -76.90 4.90
C CYS A 230 74.66 -77.47 4.01
N GLN A 231 75.26 -76.64 3.15
CA GLN A 231 76.39 -77.04 2.29
C GLN A 231 77.62 -77.43 3.12
N LEU A 232 77.91 -76.66 4.17
CA LEU A 232 79.00 -76.90 5.10
C LEU A 232 78.77 -78.21 5.86
N ALA A 233 77.56 -78.46 6.36
CA ALA A 233 77.18 -79.73 6.99
C ALA A 233 77.35 -80.92 6.03
N TYR A 234 76.93 -80.78 4.77
CA TYR A 234 77.13 -81.80 3.74
C TYR A 234 78.62 -82.06 3.47
N ALA A 235 79.42 -81.01 3.23
CA ALA A 235 80.85 -81.13 2.97
C ALA A 235 81.60 -81.76 4.15
N LYS A 236 81.27 -81.37 5.38
CA LYS A 236 81.78 -82.02 6.61
C LYS A 236 81.44 -83.51 6.63
N SER A 237 80.21 -83.88 6.32
CA SER A 237 79.80 -85.29 6.28
C SER A 237 80.58 -86.11 5.24
N GLN A 238 80.91 -85.52 4.08
CA GLN A 238 81.71 -86.17 3.05
C GLN A 238 83.18 -86.30 3.45
N LEU A 239 83.76 -85.27 4.08
CA LEU A 239 85.12 -85.36 4.64
C LEU A 239 85.23 -86.45 5.70
N GLU A 240 84.24 -86.58 6.59
CA GLU A 240 84.21 -87.64 7.59
C GLU A 240 84.07 -89.04 6.98
N LYS A 241 83.39 -89.19 5.83
CA LYS A 241 83.38 -90.45 5.07
C LYS A 241 84.75 -90.75 4.46
N LEU A 242 85.39 -89.75 3.85
CA LEU A 242 86.72 -89.91 3.24
C LEU A 242 87.81 -90.25 4.26
N LYS A 243 87.72 -89.74 5.49
CA LYS A 243 88.68 -90.07 6.57
C LYS A 243 88.51 -91.48 7.16
N LYS A 244 87.36 -92.12 6.94
CA LYS A 244 87.05 -93.46 7.49
C LYS A 244 87.42 -94.60 6.53
N ASN A 245 87.68 -94.28 5.26
CA ASN A 245 88.33 -95.18 4.30
C ASN A 245 89.84 -94.97 4.33
#